data_AF-A0A961RTG2-F1
#
_entry.id   AF-A0A961RTG2-F1
#
_cell.length_a   1.000
_cell.length_b   1.000
_cell.length_c   1.000
_cell.angle_alpha   90.00
_cell.angle_beta   90.00
_cell.angle_gamma   90.00
#
_symmetry.space_group_name_H-M   'P 1'
#
loop_
_entity.id
_entity.type
_entity.pdbx_description
1 polymer ?
#
loop_
_entity_poly.entity_id
_entity_poly.type
_entity_poly.pdbx_seq_one_letter_code
_entity_poly.pdbx_strand_id
1 'polypeptide(L)' 'TVDVHVGRLRKAIIRGREKDPIRTVRGAGYSLDDKFLN' A
#
# COMPACT_ATOMS: atom_id res chain seq x y z
N THR A 1 0.96 -15.33 4.57
CA THR A 1 1.73 -14.26 5.26
C THR A 1 1.24 -12.93 4.73
N VAL A 2 1.03 -11.94 5.59
CA VAL A 2 0.40 -10.66 5.21
C VAL A 2 1.15 -9.96 4.06
N ASP A 3 2.47 -10.02 4.07
CA ASP A 3 3.33 -9.34 3.08
C ASP A 3 3.10 -9.82 1.65
N VAL A 4 2.80 -11.10 1.46
CA VAL A 4 2.49 -11.65 0.12
C VAL A 4 1.20 -11.02 -0.41
N HIS A 5 0.18 -10.86 0.44
CA HIS A 5 -1.08 -10.25 0.04
C HIS A 5 -0.92 -8.74 -0.20
N VAL A 6 -0.12 -8.04 0.61
CA VAL A 6 0.20 -6.62 0.39
C VAL A 6 0.99 -6.43 -0.91
N GLY A 7 1.97 -7.29 -1.20
CA GLY A 7 2.72 -7.25 -2.47
C GLY A 7 1.84 -7.50 -3.70
N ARG A 8 0.88 -8.42 -3.60
CA ARG A 8 -0.13 -8.64 -4.66
C ARG A 8 -1.05 -7.43 -4.83
N LEU A 9 -1.49 -6.84 -3.73
CA LEU A 9 -2.35 -5.66 -3.75
C LEU A 9 -1.64 -4.47 -4.41
N ARG A 10 -0.39 -4.18 -4.06
CA ARG A 10 0.43 -3.15 -4.72
C ARG A 10 0.48 -3.31 -6.23
N LYS A 11 0.72 -4.53 -6.73
CA LYS A 11 0.73 -4.83 -8.17
C LYS A 11 -0.62 -4.61 -8.85
N ALA A 12 -1.72 -4.80 -8.12
CA ALA A 12 -3.06 -4.65 -8.67
C ALA A 12 -3.51 -3.18 -8.74
N ILE A 13 -3.08 -2.34 -7.77
CA ILE A 13 -3.60 -0.97 -7.61
C ILE A 13 -2.65 0.12 -8.12
N ILE A 14 -1.34 -0.11 -8.14
CA ILE A 14 -0.35 0.89 -8.59
C ILE A 14 -0.12 0.70 -10.09
N ARG A 15 -0.51 1.68 -10.91
CA ARG A 15 -0.30 1.64 -12.36
C ARG A 15 0.87 2.54 -12.77
N GLY A 16 1.83 1.99 -13.51
CA GLY A 16 2.95 2.77 -14.05
C GLY A 16 3.83 3.42 -12.97
N ARG A 17 3.82 4.76 -12.89
CA ARG A 17 4.63 5.56 -11.95
C ARG A 17 3.80 6.22 -10.84
N GLU A 18 2.61 5.70 -10.57
CA GLU A 18 1.77 6.15 -9.46
C GLU A 18 2.47 5.93 -8.11
N LYS A 19 2.18 6.80 -7.14
CA LYS A 19 2.72 6.67 -5.77
C LYS A 19 2.08 5.46 -5.08
N ASP A 20 2.89 4.67 -4.37
CA ASP A 20 2.38 3.60 -3.51
C ASP A 20 1.49 4.17 -2.40
N PRO A 21 0.19 3.81 -2.34
CA PRO A 21 -0.70 4.29 -1.29
C PRO A 21 -0.56 3.49 0.02
N ILE A 22 0.25 2.42 0.07
CA ILE A 22 0.41 1.55 1.24
C ILE A 22 1.78 1.81 1.89
N ARG A 23 1.81 2.51 3.02
CA ARG A 23 3.03 2.72 3.80
C ARG A 23 3.26 1.59 4.80
N THR A 24 4.53 1.27 5.04
CA THR A 24 4.95 0.36 6.12
C THR A 24 5.09 1.14 7.43
N VAL A 25 4.43 0.67 8.49
CA VAL A 25 4.54 1.17 9.86
C VAL A 25 5.38 0.18 10.66
N ARG A 26 6.63 0.55 10.95
CA ARG A 26 7.58 -0.33 11.64
C ARG A 26 7.01 -0.79 12.98
N GLY A 27 6.92 -2.11 13.16
CA GLY A 27 6.39 -2.73 14.38
C GLY A 27 4.86 -2.75 14.51
N ALA A 28 4.12 -2.20 13.54
CA ALA A 28 2.64 -2.17 13.58
C ALA A 28 1.96 -2.74 12.33
N GLY A 29 2.62 -2.72 11.16
CA GLY A 29 2.09 -3.31 9.93
C GLY A 29 2.03 -2.32 8.77
N TYR A 30 0.85 -2.16 8.17
CA TYR A 30 0.62 -1.36 6.97
C TYR A 30 -0.51 -0.36 7.17
N SER A 31 -0.42 0.80 6.53
CA SER A 31 -1.43 1.87 6.57
C SER A 31 -1.66 2.41 5.17
N LEU A 32 -2.87 2.87 4.88
CA LEU A 32 -3.16 3.62 3.66
C LEU A 32 -2.76 5.09 3.86
N ASP A 33 -2.27 5.75 2.81
CA ASP A 33 -2.10 7.19 2.75
C ASP A 33 -3.48 7.85 2.56
N ASP A 34 -3.81 8.88 3.35
CA ASP A 34 -5.11 9.58 3.39
C ASP A 34 -5.45 10.46 2.18
N LYS A 35 -5.05 10.06 0.96
CA LYS A 35 -5.43 10.78 -0.27
C LYS A 35 -6.88 10.57 -0.71
N PHE A 36 -7.66 9.80 0.03
CA PHE A 36 -9.06 9.46 -0.31
C PHE A 36 -10.10 10.52 0.12
N LEU A 37 -9.67 11.67 0.68
CA LEU A 37 -10.57 12.70 1.24
C LEU A 37 -10.62 14.03 0.46
N ASN A 38 -10.20 14.07 -0.80
CA ASN A 38 -10.33 15.27 -1.64
C ASN A 38 -11.25 15.05 -2.83
#